data_AF-A0ABD2X7W2-F1
#
_entry.id   AF-A0ABD2X7W2-F1
#
_cell.length_a   1.000
_cell.length_b   1.000
_cell.length_c   1.000
_cell.angle_alpha   90.00
_cell.angle_beta   90.00
_cell.angle_gamma   90.00
#
_symmetry.space_group_name_H-M   'P 1'
#
loop_
_entity.id
_entity.type
_entity.pdbx_description
1 polymer ?
#
loop_
_entity_poly.entity_id
_entity_poly.type
_entity_poly.pdbx_seq_one_letter_code
_entity_poly.pdbx_strand_id
1 'polypeptide(L)'
;MISRIARQYAVAAATKIPTTNSVQILNGKCSLAAVNNKIVTNLISNISRPHSHTEKCETQKKPSIGSRCISFLTKCSSGFQLSKNVQNHNTLNNLPSSAVALFHTTSQRNDLMEFFDVEKNWNKQKIQTGRSWQKGELRIKSNEDLHKLWYVLLKERNMLLTMEHACKEEYEIFPNPERIDKVAESMENIEAVVRERNEAYHLLEIGESGERPAKYISNVLGIIQTYRYCQHVIPRYMNTSWKKKHMFYYNGYAVRKFQNLYREKMWNQRRKMLNREKNTAIALIKKFPSLNIEALKKQYPSVNVDRILASNKLKSLRLASRSR
;
A
#
# COMPACT_ATOMS: atom_id res chain seq x y z
N MET A 1 23.53 27.17 -9.22
CA MET A 1 23.97 26.21 -8.17
C MET A 1 22.85 25.27 -7.71
N ILE A 2 21.61 25.74 -7.64
CA ILE A 2 20.43 24.96 -7.17
C ILE A 2 20.04 23.80 -8.12
N SER A 3 20.30 23.88 -9.43
CA SER A 3 19.96 22.80 -10.38
C SER A 3 20.88 21.57 -10.32
N ARG A 4 22.07 21.69 -9.70
CA ARG A 4 23.06 20.61 -9.61
C ARG A 4 22.80 19.70 -8.40
N ILE A 5 22.29 20.29 -7.33
CA ILE A 5 21.88 19.61 -6.09
C ILE A 5 20.62 18.75 -6.36
N ALA A 6 19.65 19.27 -7.11
CA ALA A 6 18.43 18.52 -7.48
C ALA A 6 18.72 17.24 -8.30
N ARG A 7 19.81 17.18 -9.07
CA ARG A 7 20.21 15.97 -9.82
C ARG A 7 20.89 14.92 -8.95
N GLN A 8 21.56 15.30 -7.86
CA GLN A 8 22.18 14.35 -6.93
C GLN A 8 21.14 13.61 -6.08
N TYR A 9 20.07 14.29 -5.65
CA TYR A 9 19.01 13.65 -4.87
C TYR A 9 18.14 12.68 -5.69
N ALA A 10 17.97 12.91 -6.99
CA ALA A 10 17.21 12.00 -7.86
C ALA A 10 17.92 10.66 -8.15
N VAL A 11 19.25 10.61 -8.06
CA VAL A 11 20.04 9.37 -8.28
C VAL A 11 20.08 8.50 -7.01
N ALA A 12 19.99 9.11 -5.82
CA ALA A 12 19.99 8.39 -4.54
C ALA A 12 18.67 7.64 -4.26
N ALA A 13 17.54 8.09 -4.81
CA ALA A 13 16.23 7.47 -4.60
C ALA A 13 16.01 6.17 -5.41
N ALA A 14 16.92 5.82 -6.33
CA ALA A 14 16.75 4.66 -7.22
C ALA A 14 17.45 3.36 -6.74
N THR A 15 18.08 3.35 -5.57
CA THR A 15 18.94 2.23 -5.12
C THR A 15 18.34 1.30 -4.06
N LYS A 16 17.07 1.42 -3.68
CA LYS A 16 16.41 0.46 -2.79
C LYS A 16 15.29 -0.31 -3.49
N ILE A 17 15.69 -1.36 -4.22
CA ILE A 17 14.79 -2.47 -4.55
C ILE A 17 15.21 -3.64 -3.64
N PRO A 18 14.31 -4.20 -2.81
CA PRO A 18 14.61 -5.37 -1.99
C PRO A 18 14.85 -6.58 -2.89
N THR A 19 15.99 -7.23 -2.70
CA THR A 19 16.38 -8.49 -3.35
C THR A 19 15.94 -9.66 -2.47
N THR A 20 14.66 -10.01 -2.54
CA THR A 20 14.18 -11.32 -2.11
C THR A 20 13.32 -11.89 -3.21
N ASN A 21 13.82 -12.96 -3.83
CA ASN A 21 13.07 -14.08 -4.40
C ASN A 21 14.06 -15.02 -5.11
N SER A 22 14.63 -15.92 -4.32
CA SER A 22 15.10 -17.22 -4.80
C SER A 22 13.89 -18.02 -5.28
N VAL A 23 13.67 -18.09 -6.59
CA VAL A 23 12.76 -19.07 -7.21
C VAL A 23 13.63 -20.12 -7.87
N GLN A 24 13.64 -21.31 -7.28
CA GLN A 24 14.24 -22.50 -7.87
C GLN A 24 13.52 -22.81 -9.19
N ILE A 25 14.31 -22.99 -10.25
CA ILE A 25 13.82 -23.36 -11.57
C ILE A 25 13.59 -24.87 -11.55
N LEU A 26 12.34 -25.29 -11.47
CA LEU A 26 11.94 -26.64 -11.86
C LEU A 26 11.01 -26.56 -13.07
N ASN A 27 11.53 -27.13 -14.15
CA ASN A 27 10.83 -27.65 -15.33
C ASN A 27 10.06 -26.66 -16.21
N GLY A 28 10.79 -26.09 -17.18
CA GLY A 28 10.39 -26.11 -18.58
C GLY A 28 8.97 -25.64 -18.93
N LYS A 29 8.70 -24.33 -18.74
CA LYS A 29 7.80 -23.48 -19.54
C LYS A 29 7.86 -22.05 -18.96
N CYS A 30 8.76 -21.22 -19.50
CA CYS A 30 8.93 -19.84 -19.03
C CYS A 30 7.74 -18.95 -19.47
N SER A 31 6.83 -18.67 -18.54
CA SER A 31 5.79 -17.65 -18.71
C SER A 31 6.38 -16.24 -18.70
N LEU A 32 6.25 -15.52 -19.81
CA LEU A 32 6.67 -14.12 -19.99
C LEU A 32 5.79 -13.09 -19.23
N ALA A 33 5.07 -13.52 -18.18
CA ALA A 33 4.00 -12.76 -17.54
C ALA A 33 4.45 -11.92 -16.33
N ALA A 34 5.51 -12.33 -15.62
CA ALA A 34 5.86 -11.70 -14.33
C ALA A 34 6.58 -10.35 -14.45
N VAL A 35 7.32 -10.11 -15.54
CA VAL A 35 8.10 -8.86 -15.73
C VAL A 35 7.22 -7.70 -16.19
N ASN A 36 6.04 -7.98 -16.75
CA ASN A 36 5.17 -6.96 -17.34
C ASN A 36 4.45 -6.09 -16.28
N ASN A 37 4.25 -6.55 -15.05
CA ASN A 37 3.45 -5.79 -14.08
C ASN A 37 4.19 -4.62 -13.44
N LYS A 38 5.52 -4.69 -13.19
CA LYS A 38 6.26 -3.58 -12.53
C LYS A 38 6.57 -2.40 -13.45
N ILE A 39 6.68 -2.63 -14.77
CA ILE A 39 6.96 -1.56 -15.74
C ILE A 39 5.66 -0.87 -16.19
N VAL A 40 4.55 -1.62 -16.26
CA VAL A 40 3.23 -1.10 -16.66
C VAL A 40 2.61 -0.19 -15.60
N THR A 41 2.79 -0.48 -14.31
CA THR A 41 2.24 0.36 -13.21
C THR A 41 2.90 1.76 -13.15
N ASN A 42 4.20 1.86 -13.44
CA ASN A 42 4.94 3.14 -13.37
C ASN A 42 4.78 4.04 -14.61
N LEU A 43 4.30 3.49 -15.73
CA LEU A 43 4.05 4.27 -16.95
C LEU A 43 2.59 4.73 -17.07
N ILE A 44 1.64 4.02 -16.45
CA ILE A 44 0.23 4.40 -16.44
C ILE A 44 -0.08 5.47 -15.37
N SER A 45 0.71 5.56 -14.29
CA SER A 45 0.53 6.58 -13.24
C SER A 45 0.76 8.03 -13.71
N ASN A 46 1.37 8.24 -14.88
CA ASN A 46 1.71 9.57 -15.40
C ASN A 46 0.76 10.09 -16.49
N ILE A 47 -0.31 9.37 -16.85
CA ILE A 47 -1.27 9.79 -17.89
C ILE A 47 -2.74 9.73 -17.40
N SER A 48 -2.98 9.65 -16.09
CA SER A 48 -4.34 9.81 -15.54
C SER A 48 -4.32 10.48 -14.18
N ARG A 49 -4.22 11.81 -14.21
CA ARG A 49 -4.80 12.66 -13.16
C ARG A 49 -5.90 13.52 -13.80
N PRO A 50 -7.17 13.18 -13.64
CA PRO A 50 -8.19 14.18 -13.39
C PRO A 50 -8.23 14.45 -11.88
N HIS A 51 -8.31 15.72 -11.51
CA HIS A 51 -8.61 16.16 -10.15
C HIS A 51 -9.87 15.45 -9.63
N SER A 52 -9.75 14.71 -8.53
CA SER A 52 -10.89 14.26 -7.75
C SER A 52 -11.25 15.33 -6.73
N HIS A 53 -12.27 16.12 -7.03
CA HIS A 53 -13.10 16.68 -5.99
C HIS A 53 -13.77 15.53 -5.25
N THR A 54 -13.66 15.57 -3.93
CA THR A 54 -14.38 14.73 -3.00
C THR A 54 -15.86 15.08 -3.06
N GLU A 55 -16.70 14.21 -3.62
CA GLU A 55 -18.14 14.25 -3.34
C GLU A 55 -18.59 12.94 -2.71
N LYS A 56 -19.16 13.13 -1.53
CA LYS A 56 -19.74 12.14 -0.64
C LYS A 56 -20.98 11.53 -1.30
N CYS A 57 -21.23 10.25 -1.06
CA CYS A 57 -22.52 9.63 -1.35
C CYS A 57 -23.59 10.29 -0.48
N GLU A 58 -24.45 11.11 -1.09
CA GLU A 58 -25.63 11.66 -0.47
C GLU A 58 -26.90 10.99 -1.01
N THR A 59 -27.86 10.89 -0.12
CA THR A 59 -29.13 10.18 -0.15
C THR A 59 -30.03 10.48 -1.36
N GLN A 60 -30.76 9.44 -1.77
CA GLN A 60 -31.78 9.43 -2.81
C GLN A 60 -32.87 10.49 -2.55
N LYS A 61 -33.09 11.41 -3.51
CA LYS A 61 -34.33 12.19 -3.66
C LYS A 61 -35.12 11.65 -4.85
N LYS A 62 -36.41 11.38 -4.60
CA LYS A 62 -37.43 10.87 -5.53
C LYS A 62 -37.86 11.93 -6.57
N PRO A 63 -38.39 11.53 -7.73
CA PRO A 63 -39.05 12.43 -8.69
C PRO A 63 -40.50 12.74 -8.27
N SER A 64 -41.01 13.85 -8.80
CA SER A 64 -42.32 14.45 -8.54
C SER A 64 -43.33 14.20 -9.67
N ILE A 65 -44.61 14.34 -9.28
CA ILE A 65 -45.84 14.63 -10.05
C ILE A 65 -46.70 13.42 -10.46
N GLY A 66 -47.96 13.42 -9.97
CA GLY A 66 -49.10 12.79 -10.66
C GLY A 66 -50.11 12.05 -9.78
N SER A 67 -50.99 12.81 -9.11
CA SER A 67 -52.35 12.51 -8.62
C SER A 67 -52.87 11.06 -8.59
N ARG A 68 -53.31 10.60 -7.40
CA ARG A 68 -54.65 10.03 -7.15
C ARG A 68 -54.90 9.89 -5.64
N CYS A 69 -56.06 10.37 -5.23
CA CYS A 69 -56.62 10.34 -3.87
C CYS A 69 -56.94 8.91 -3.40
N ILE A 70 -57.03 8.71 -2.08
CA ILE A 70 -58.21 8.19 -1.33
C ILE A 70 -57.83 8.13 0.17
N SER A 71 -58.44 9.06 0.95
CA SER A 71 -58.94 9.01 2.36
C SER A 71 -58.27 8.08 3.41
N PHE A 72 -58.04 8.47 4.68
CA PHE A 72 -59.03 8.89 5.69
C PHE A 72 -58.35 9.46 6.98
N LEU A 73 -58.99 10.47 7.61
CA LEU A 73 -59.07 10.83 9.05
C LEU A 73 -57.80 11.34 9.77
N THR A 74 -57.62 12.66 9.95
CA THR A 74 -58.20 13.62 10.95
C THR A 74 -57.59 13.58 12.36
N LYS A 75 -56.95 14.72 12.69
CA LYS A 75 -56.98 15.46 13.99
C LYS A 75 -56.32 14.77 15.21
N CYS A 76 -55.56 15.44 16.08
CA CYS A 76 -55.35 16.86 16.35
C CYS A 76 -53.98 17.08 17.01
N SER A 77 -53.51 18.31 16.87
CA SER A 77 -52.31 18.88 17.48
C SER A 77 -52.51 19.26 18.95
N SER A 78 -51.38 19.56 19.58
CA SER A 78 -51.16 20.54 20.66
C SER A 78 -51.12 20.04 22.12
N GLY A 79 -50.06 20.49 22.82
CA GLY A 79 -50.12 20.79 24.25
C GLY A 79 -49.23 19.95 25.15
N PHE A 80 -47.91 20.17 25.14
CA PHE A 80 -47.09 19.87 26.32
C PHE A 80 -46.66 21.18 26.98
N GLN A 81 -47.35 21.53 28.08
CA GLN A 81 -46.89 22.50 29.06
C GLN A 81 -46.46 21.76 30.33
N LEU A 82 -45.32 22.20 30.86
CA LEU A 82 -44.76 21.85 32.16
C LEU A 82 -45.75 22.15 33.30
N SER A 83 -45.83 21.26 34.29
CA SER A 83 -46.00 21.69 35.68
C SER A 83 -45.41 20.65 36.64
N LYS A 84 -44.64 21.16 37.61
CA LYS A 84 -44.11 20.44 38.76
C LYS A 84 -45.26 20.19 39.73
N ASN A 85 -45.34 18.99 40.32
CA ASN A 85 -45.87 18.92 41.67
C ASN A 85 -45.23 17.80 42.49
N VAL A 86 -44.81 18.23 43.68
CA VAL A 86 -44.33 17.46 44.83
C VAL A 86 -45.54 16.79 45.47
N GLN A 87 -45.44 15.53 45.91
CA GLN A 87 -45.89 15.08 47.24
C GLN A 87 -45.20 13.78 47.66
N ASN A 88 -44.78 13.79 48.92
CA ASN A 88 -44.09 12.76 49.67
C ASN A 88 -45.01 11.60 50.03
N HIS A 89 -44.51 10.36 49.97
CA HIS A 89 -44.90 9.32 50.93
C HIS A 89 -43.70 8.42 51.22
N ASN A 90 -43.21 8.49 52.47
CA ASN A 90 -42.25 7.56 53.05
C ASN A 90 -42.99 6.31 53.52
N THR A 91 -42.55 5.13 53.11
CA THR A 91 -42.60 3.92 53.95
C THR A 91 -41.34 3.09 53.71
N LEU A 92 -40.60 2.85 54.79
CA LEU A 92 -39.42 2.01 54.87
C LEU A 92 -39.83 0.54 54.77
N ASN A 93 -39.13 -0.24 53.94
CA ASN A 93 -38.98 -1.68 54.15
C ASN A 93 -37.52 -2.05 53.87
N ASN A 94 -36.81 -2.43 54.94
CA ASN A 94 -35.44 -2.91 54.96
C ASN A 94 -35.33 -4.27 54.26
N LEU A 95 -34.42 -4.37 53.29
CA LEU A 95 -33.80 -5.63 52.86
C LEU A 95 -32.31 -5.38 52.66
N PRO A 96 -31.38 -6.21 53.20
CA PRO A 96 -29.95 -5.97 53.04
C PRO A 96 -29.54 -6.44 51.66
N SER A 97 -29.65 -5.57 50.65
CA SER A 97 -28.99 -5.84 49.37
C SER A 97 -27.50 -5.60 49.58
N SER A 98 -26.79 -6.71 49.81
CA SER A 98 -25.34 -6.83 49.76
C SER A 98 -24.76 -5.79 48.80
N ALA A 99 -24.08 -4.78 49.36
CA ALA A 99 -23.33 -3.81 48.61
C ALA A 99 -22.16 -4.55 47.95
N VAL A 100 -22.42 -5.15 46.78
CA VAL A 100 -21.36 -5.47 45.85
C VAL A 100 -20.84 -4.12 45.39
N ALA A 101 -19.77 -3.67 46.03
CA ALA A 101 -19.01 -2.53 45.57
C ALA A 101 -18.47 -2.89 44.18
N LEU A 102 -19.22 -2.52 43.14
CA LEU A 102 -18.73 -2.46 41.78
C LEU A 102 -17.71 -1.31 41.74
N PHE A 103 -16.51 -1.58 42.23
CA PHE A 103 -15.33 -0.78 41.94
C PHE A 103 -15.01 -0.96 40.45
N HIS A 104 -15.81 -0.36 39.59
CA HIS A 104 -15.37 -0.08 38.24
C HIS A 104 -14.33 1.03 38.36
N THR A 105 -13.05 0.64 38.30
CA THR A 105 -11.98 1.56 37.91
C THR A 105 -12.33 2.07 36.51
N THR A 106 -13.02 3.19 36.42
CA THR A 106 -13.26 3.85 35.14
C THR A 106 -11.89 4.25 34.61
N SER A 107 -11.47 3.63 33.50
CA SER A 107 -10.25 4.01 32.78
C SER A 107 -10.26 5.53 32.60
N GLN A 108 -9.17 6.20 32.97
CA GLN A 108 -8.98 7.61 32.65
C GLN A 108 -9.26 7.80 31.15
N ARG A 109 -10.23 8.66 30.84
CA ARG A 109 -10.52 9.08 29.48
C ARG A 109 -9.61 10.27 29.18
N ASN A 110 -8.39 9.98 28.75
CA ASN A 110 -7.55 11.00 28.13
C ASN A 110 -8.20 11.27 26.78
N ASP A 111 -9.03 12.30 26.71
CA ASP A 111 -9.90 12.58 25.57
C ASP A 111 -9.07 13.10 24.39
N LEU A 112 -8.97 14.42 24.23
CA LEU A 112 -8.13 15.02 23.19
C LEU A 112 -6.62 14.96 23.49
N MET A 113 -6.24 14.69 24.74
CA MET A 113 -4.83 14.69 25.14
C MET A 113 -4.04 13.50 24.56
N GLU A 114 -4.71 12.44 24.07
CA GLU A 114 -4.04 11.32 23.39
C GLU A 114 -3.48 11.69 22.01
N PHE A 115 -3.90 12.80 21.42
CA PHE A 115 -3.36 13.31 20.16
C PHE A 115 -2.06 14.09 20.32
N PHE A 116 -1.63 14.34 21.56
CA PHE A 116 -0.39 15.05 21.85
C PHE A 116 0.58 14.13 22.59
N ASP A 117 1.89 14.35 22.39
CA ASP A 117 2.89 13.64 23.19
C ASP A 117 2.78 14.08 24.66
N VAL A 118 3.34 13.29 25.55
CA VAL A 118 3.43 13.61 26.98
C VAL A 118 4.07 14.99 27.13
N GLU A 119 3.47 15.85 27.97
CA GLU A 119 3.92 17.24 28.20
C GLU A 119 5.42 17.36 28.48
N LYS A 120 5.99 16.36 29.16
CA LYS A 120 7.43 16.24 29.46
C LYS A 120 8.34 16.14 28.22
N ASN A 121 7.78 15.86 27.04
CA ASN A 121 8.50 15.61 25.80
C ASN A 121 8.41 16.78 24.81
N TRP A 122 7.52 17.77 25.01
CA TRP A 122 7.31 18.87 24.07
C TRP A 122 8.59 19.67 23.77
N ASN A 123 9.41 19.93 24.79
CA ASN A 123 10.62 20.74 24.65
C ASN A 123 11.88 19.91 24.27
N LYS A 124 11.74 18.60 24.04
CA LYS A 124 12.89 17.72 23.77
C LYS A 124 13.09 17.51 22.27
N GLN A 125 14.22 17.96 21.74
CA GLN A 125 14.57 17.72 20.33
C GLN A 125 14.86 16.25 20.02
N LYS A 126 15.36 15.48 20.99
CA LYS A 126 15.67 14.06 20.83
C LYS A 126 14.92 13.21 21.84
N ILE A 127 13.86 12.56 21.38
CA ILE A 127 13.10 11.59 22.15
C ILE A 127 13.69 10.20 21.88
N GLN A 128 14.05 9.48 22.95
CA GLN A 128 14.52 8.10 22.85
C GLN A 128 13.34 7.20 22.46
N THR A 129 13.46 6.51 21.33
CA THR A 129 12.42 5.61 20.82
C THR A 129 12.98 4.20 20.66
N GLY A 130 12.15 3.20 20.95
CA GLY A 130 12.51 1.80 20.76
C GLY A 130 12.69 1.41 19.29
N ARG A 131 12.91 0.11 19.07
CA ARG A 131 12.88 -0.48 17.72
C ARG A 131 11.45 -0.77 17.27
N SER A 132 11.26 -0.99 15.97
CA SER A 132 10.01 -1.49 15.40
C SER A 132 9.75 -2.96 15.79
N TRP A 133 8.48 -3.34 15.76
CA TRP A 133 8.03 -4.73 15.99
C TRP A 133 8.42 -5.62 14.82
N GLN A 134 9.08 -6.74 15.09
CA GLN A 134 9.50 -7.70 14.06
C GLN A 134 8.42 -8.77 13.85
N LYS A 135 8.29 -9.26 12.61
CA LYS A 135 7.31 -10.31 12.24
C LYS A 135 7.44 -11.57 13.11
N GLY A 136 8.66 -11.99 13.44
CA GLY A 136 8.89 -13.19 14.27
C GLY A 136 8.25 -13.11 15.65
N GLU A 137 8.23 -11.92 16.26
CA GLU A 137 7.67 -11.68 17.59
C GLU A 137 6.14 -11.60 17.53
N LEU A 138 5.63 -10.96 16.49
CA LEU A 138 4.19 -10.81 16.24
C LEU A 138 3.53 -12.17 15.96
N ARG A 139 4.25 -13.12 15.35
CA ARG A 139 3.74 -14.49 15.13
C ARG A 139 3.47 -15.26 16.42
N ILE A 140 4.18 -14.95 17.50
CA ILE A 140 4.01 -15.60 18.81
C ILE A 140 2.76 -15.06 19.54
N LYS A 141 2.30 -13.84 19.20
CA LYS A 141 1.18 -13.18 19.87
C LYS A 141 -0.19 -13.67 19.38
N SER A 142 -1.17 -13.64 20.28
CA SER A 142 -2.57 -13.96 19.97
C SER A 142 -3.18 -12.92 19.03
N ASN A 143 -4.26 -13.27 18.32
CA ASN A 143 -4.98 -12.31 17.46
C ASN A 143 -5.61 -11.17 18.28
N GLU A 144 -6.06 -11.45 19.51
CA GLU A 144 -6.59 -10.43 20.41
C GLU A 144 -5.53 -9.40 20.80
N ASP A 145 -4.31 -9.86 21.10
CA ASP A 145 -3.20 -8.97 21.45
C ASP A 145 -2.73 -8.16 20.24
N LEU A 146 -2.69 -8.76 19.05
CA LEU A 146 -2.39 -8.02 17.81
C LEU A 146 -3.43 -6.93 17.54
N HIS A 147 -4.71 -7.22 17.79
CA HIS A 147 -5.79 -6.25 17.63
C HIS A 147 -5.63 -5.09 18.63
N LYS A 148 -5.34 -5.37 19.91
CA LYS A 148 -5.05 -4.32 20.91
C LYS A 148 -3.82 -3.51 20.53
N LEU A 149 -2.75 -4.17 20.11
CA LEU A 149 -1.50 -3.55 19.69
C LEU A 149 -1.70 -2.62 18.48
N TRP A 150 -2.54 -3.02 17.52
CA TRP A 150 -2.89 -2.18 16.37
C TRP A 150 -3.44 -0.82 16.81
N TYR A 151 -4.35 -0.80 17.80
CA TYR A 151 -4.90 0.45 18.32
C TYR A 151 -3.87 1.29 19.08
N VAL A 152 -2.98 0.65 19.85
CA VAL A 152 -1.88 1.38 20.51
C VAL A 152 -1.00 2.08 19.48
N LEU A 153 -0.62 1.38 18.41
CA LEU A 153 0.18 1.95 17.32
C LEU A 153 -0.59 2.99 16.50
N LEU A 154 -1.90 2.81 16.33
CA LEU A 154 -2.73 3.77 15.61
C LEU A 154 -2.83 5.10 16.37
N LYS A 155 -2.99 5.06 17.70
CA LYS A 155 -2.99 6.27 18.54
C LYS A 155 -1.66 6.99 18.46
N GLU A 156 -0.57 6.25 18.61
CA GLU A 156 0.78 6.76 18.45
C GLU A 156 0.99 7.40 17.05
N ARG A 157 0.58 6.72 15.98
CA ARG A 157 0.66 7.27 14.62
C ARG A 157 -0.12 8.58 14.48
N ASN A 158 -1.33 8.64 15.01
CA ASN A 158 -2.16 9.86 14.94
C ASN A 158 -1.52 11.02 15.71
N MET A 159 -0.97 10.75 16.90
CA MET A 159 -0.22 11.71 17.71
C MET A 159 1.04 12.23 17.00
N LEU A 160 1.73 11.38 16.24
CA LEU A 160 2.90 11.83 15.47
C LEU A 160 2.51 12.67 14.25
N LEU A 161 1.41 12.35 13.58
CA LEU A 161 0.91 13.10 12.44
C LEU A 161 0.41 14.49 12.83
N THR A 162 -0.24 14.63 13.99
CA THR A 162 -0.64 15.94 14.52
C THR A 162 0.60 16.79 14.84
N MET A 163 1.61 16.20 15.47
CA MET A 163 2.86 16.89 15.77
C MET A 163 3.65 17.25 14.50
N GLU A 164 3.70 16.37 13.50
CA GLU A 164 4.35 16.64 12.20
C GLU A 164 3.68 17.81 11.50
N HIS A 165 2.35 17.85 11.52
CA HIS A 165 1.58 18.96 10.97
C HIS A 165 1.85 20.27 11.73
N ALA A 166 1.85 20.24 13.06
CA ALA A 166 2.12 21.42 13.88
C ALA A 166 3.52 21.99 13.62
N CYS A 167 4.57 21.16 13.65
CA CYS A 167 5.93 21.59 13.32
C CYS A 167 6.01 22.18 11.90
N LYS A 168 5.28 21.60 10.94
CA LYS A 168 5.27 22.11 9.56
C LYS A 168 4.62 23.49 9.45
N GLU A 169 3.53 23.73 10.17
CA GLU A 169 2.86 25.05 10.21
C GLU A 169 3.72 26.10 10.91
N GLU A 170 4.43 25.72 11.96
CA GLU A 170 5.36 26.58 12.70
C GLU A 170 6.75 26.70 12.02
N TYR A 171 6.97 26.01 10.90
CA TYR A 171 8.25 25.93 10.19
C TYR A 171 9.41 25.41 11.06
N GLU A 172 9.10 24.54 12.01
CA GLU A 172 10.05 23.88 12.89
C GLU A 172 10.48 22.49 12.37
N ILE A 173 11.64 22.03 12.83
CA ILE A 173 12.15 20.70 12.50
C ILE A 173 11.52 19.68 13.45
N PHE A 174 10.92 18.64 12.87
CA PHE A 174 10.25 17.60 13.64
C PHE A 174 11.23 16.85 14.58
N PRO A 175 10.91 16.74 15.89
CA PRO A 175 11.75 16.04 16.85
C PRO A 175 11.61 14.53 16.66
N ASN A 176 12.53 13.93 15.89
CA ASN A 176 12.64 12.49 15.61
C ASN A 176 11.67 11.90 14.55
N PRO A 177 11.88 12.18 13.24
CA PRO A 177 11.03 11.65 12.16
C PRO A 177 11.09 10.12 12.02
N GLU A 178 12.18 9.48 12.47
CA GLU A 178 12.32 8.03 12.42
C GLU A 178 11.23 7.30 13.23
N ARG A 179 10.64 7.96 14.23
CA ARG A 179 9.55 7.39 15.04
C ARG A 179 8.34 7.05 14.16
N ILE A 180 8.02 7.90 13.17
CA ILE A 180 6.93 7.69 12.22
C ILE A 180 7.20 6.43 11.37
N ASP A 181 8.42 6.31 10.85
CA ASP A 181 8.83 5.16 10.02
C ASP A 181 8.76 3.86 10.82
N LYS A 182 9.23 3.85 12.08
CA LYS A 182 9.19 2.66 12.95
C LYS A 182 7.76 2.21 13.26
N VAL A 183 6.85 3.16 13.50
CA VAL A 183 5.43 2.85 13.73
C VAL A 183 4.79 2.32 12.46
N ALA A 184 5.06 2.94 11.31
CA ALA A 184 4.57 2.48 10.01
C ALA A 184 5.05 1.06 9.68
N GLU A 185 6.33 0.77 9.88
CA GLU A 185 6.90 -0.57 9.70
C GLU A 185 6.23 -1.60 10.63
N SER A 186 6.00 -1.23 11.90
CA SER A 186 5.34 -2.10 12.87
C SER A 186 3.90 -2.41 12.45
N MET A 187 3.15 -1.41 11.95
CA MET A 187 1.79 -1.61 11.43
C MET A 187 1.77 -2.50 10.18
N GLU A 188 2.68 -2.30 9.23
CA GLU A 188 2.81 -3.16 8.04
C GLU A 188 3.14 -4.61 8.44
N ASN A 189 4.00 -4.80 9.44
CA ASN A 189 4.36 -6.11 9.95
C ASN A 189 3.16 -6.82 10.62
N ILE A 190 2.33 -6.11 11.38
CA ILE A 190 1.09 -6.67 11.95
C ILE A 190 0.13 -7.07 10.84
N GLU A 191 -0.11 -6.20 9.86
CA GLU A 191 -0.99 -6.50 8.73
C GLU A 191 -0.50 -7.74 7.95
N ALA A 192 0.81 -7.84 7.73
CA ALA A 192 1.41 -8.98 7.04
C ALA A 192 1.21 -10.30 7.81
N VAL A 193 1.40 -10.31 9.14
CA VAL A 193 1.19 -11.51 9.97
C VAL A 193 -0.28 -11.92 10.00
N VAL A 194 -1.20 -10.96 10.10
CA VAL A 194 -2.64 -11.24 10.05
C VAL A 194 -3.03 -11.79 8.68
N ARG A 195 -2.48 -11.23 7.59
CA ARG A 195 -2.71 -11.72 6.23
C ARG A 195 -2.18 -13.14 6.04
N GLU A 196 -0.97 -13.43 6.51
CA GLU A 196 -0.34 -14.77 6.51
C GLU A 196 -1.24 -15.80 7.21
N ARG A 197 -1.79 -15.45 8.38
CA ARG A 197 -2.71 -16.32 9.14
C ARG A 197 -4.02 -16.56 8.38
N ASN A 198 -4.62 -15.52 7.82
CA ASN A 198 -5.87 -15.63 7.07
C ASN A 198 -5.68 -16.44 5.79
N GLU A 199 -4.58 -16.23 5.08
CA GLU A 199 -4.23 -17.00 3.89
C GLU A 199 -4.07 -18.49 4.22
N ALA A 200 -3.33 -18.82 5.27
CA ALA A 200 -3.18 -20.21 5.71
C ALA A 200 -4.52 -20.87 6.06
N TYR A 201 -5.40 -20.14 6.77
CA TYR A 201 -6.74 -20.63 7.09
C TYR A 201 -7.58 -20.89 5.84
N HIS A 202 -7.67 -19.92 4.91
CA HIS A 202 -8.47 -20.08 3.70
C HIS A 202 -7.92 -21.14 2.74
N LEU A 203 -6.60 -21.33 2.68
CA LEU A 203 -5.98 -22.40 1.90
C LEU A 203 -6.33 -23.79 2.44
N LEU A 204 -6.50 -23.94 3.76
CA LEU A 204 -6.91 -25.21 4.37
C LEU A 204 -8.41 -25.48 4.21
N GLU A 205 -9.24 -24.47 4.41
CA GLU A 205 -10.71 -24.61 4.37
C GLU A 205 -11.27 -24.68 2.94
N ILE A 206 -10.79 -23.80 2.05
CA ILE A 206 -11.35 -23.58 0.70
C ILE A 206 -10.36 -24.01 -0.39
N GLY A 207 -9.06 -23.98 -0.12
CA GLY A 207 -8.01 -24.16 -1.13
C GLY A 207 -7.65 -22.87 -1.87
N GLU A 208 -8.15 -21.72 -1.44
CA GLU A 208 -7.86 -20.40 -2.01
C GLU A 208 -7.26 -19.47 -0.94
N SER A 209 -6.53 -18.42 -1.35
CA SER A 209 -5.83 -17.49 -0.42
C SER A 209 -6.78 -16.58 0.39
N GLY A 210 -8.07 -16.49 0.02
CA GLY A 210 -9.04 -15.59 0.65
C GLY A 210 -8.86 -14.10 0.31
N GLU A 211 -7.82 -13.75 -0.46
CA GLU A 211 -7.69 -12.42 -1.03
C GLU A 211 -8.81 -12.08 -2.03
N ARG A 212 -8.99 -10.78 -2.27
CA ARG A 212 -9.95 -10.29 -3.26
C ARG A 212 -9.71 -10.95 -4.62
N PRO A 213 -10.69 -11.68 -5.19
CA PRO A 213 -10.46 -12.44 -6.41
C PRO A 213 -10.13 -11.50 -7.58
N ALA A 214 -9.26 -11.97 -8.46
CA ALA A 214 -8.83 -11.24 -9.64
C ALA A 214 -8.66 -12.17 -10.84
N LYS A 215 -8.82 -11.63 -12.05
CA LYS A 215 -8.55 -12.35 -13.31
C LYS A 215 -7.70 -11.54 -14.26
N TYR A 216 -6.91 -12.22 -15.08
CA TYR A 216 -6.18 -11.59 -16.19
C TYR A 216 -7.13 -11.39 -17.37
N ILE A 217 -7.26 -10.14 -17.81
CA ILE A 217 -8.14 -9.76 -18.93
C ILE A 217 -7.40 -8.81 -19.86
N SER A 218 -7.63 -8.93 -21.15
CA SER A 218 -7.22 -7.90 -22.11
C SER A 218 -8.09 -6.64 -22.02
N ASN A 219 -7.46 -5.48 -21.95
CA ASN A 219 -8.14 -4.20 -22.14
C ASN A 219 -8.46 -3.95 -23.63
N VAL A 220 -9.04 -2.78 -23.94
CA VAL A 220 -9.37 -2.36 -25.31
C VAL A 220 -8.16 -2.22 -26.25
N LEU A 221 -6.95 -2.03 -25.71
CA LEU A 221 -5.68 -2.01 -26.46
C LEU A 221 -5.06 -3.42 -26.58
N GLY A 222 -5.73 -4.43 -26.04
CA GLY A 222 -5.27 -5.81 -25.96
C GLY A 222 -4.04 -6.02 -25.08
N ILE A 223 -3.80 -5.12 -24.13
CA ILE A 223 -2.81 -5.31 -23.07
C ILE A 223 -3.48 -6.11 -21.95
N ILE A 224 -2.82 -7.17 -21.48
CA ILE A 224 -3.29 -7.97 -20.34
C ILE A 224 -3.18 -7.14 -19.07
N GLN A 225 -4.29 -7.01 -18.35
CA GLN A 225 -4.42 -6.30 -17.09
C GLN A 225 -5.09 -7.21 -16.05
N THR A 226 -4.73 -7.03 -14.79
CA THR A 226 -5.38 -7.70 -13.66
C THR A 226 -6.68 -6.98 -13.32
N TYR A 227 -7.81 -7.62 -13.56
CA TYR A 227 -9.12 -7.13 -13.16
C TYR A 227 -9.50 -7.70 -11.79
N ARG A 228 -9.63 -6.83 -10.79
CA ARG A 228 -10.04 -7.18 -9.42
C ARG A 228 -11.56 -7.11 -9.33
N TYR A 229 -12.22 -8.23 -9.03
CA TYR A 229 -13.68 -8.28 -8.92
C TYR A 229 -14.18 -7.38 -7.79
N CYS A 230 -15.35 -6.77 -7.92
CA CYS A 230 -16.04 -6.07 -6.84
C CYS A 230 -17.41 -6.71 -6.58
N GLN A 231 -17.93 -6.48 -5.38
CA GLN A 231 -19.28 -6.92 -5.04
C GLN A 231 -20.32 -6.12 -5.82
N HIS A 232 -21.34 -6.81 -6.30
CA HIS A 232 -22.45 -6.22 -7.05
C HIS A 232 -23.76 -6.78 -6.51
N VAL A 233 -24.78 -5.93 -6.39
CA VAL A 233 -26.13 -6.34 -5.97
C VAL A 233 -26.84 -7.13 -7.07
N ILE A 234 -26.65 -6.71 -8.32
CA ILE A 234 -27.29 -7.33 -9.49
C ILE A 234 -26.33 -8.24 -10.26
N PRO A 235 -26.82 -9.34 -10.85
CA PRO A 235 -26.00 -10.20 -11.70
C PRO A 235 -25.38 -9.46 -12.89
N ARG A 236 -24.22 -9.93 -13.33
CA ARG A 236 -23.42 -9.32 -14.41
C ARG A 236 -24.20 -9.08 -15.70
N TYR A 237 -25.11 -9.99 -16.06
CA TYR A 237 -25.89 -9.87 -17.29
C TYR A 237 -26.96 -8.77 -17.22
N MET A 238 -27.45 -8.41 -16.02
CA MET A 238 -28.39 -7.30 -15.82
C MET A 238 -27.68 -5.95 -15.67
N ASN A 239 -26.41 -5.95 -15.26
CA ASN A 239 -25.67 -4.73 -14.95
C ASN A 239 -25.18 -4.00 -16.21
N THR A 240 -26.01 -3.08 -16.72
CA THR A 240 -25.71 -2.29 -17.93
C THR A 240 -24.56 -1.30 -17.72
N SER A 241 -24.50 -0.62 -16.56
CA SER A 241 -23.42 0.31 -16.23
C SER A 241 -22.06 -0.39 -16.20
N TRP A 242 -22.00 -1.56 -15.56
CA TRP A 242 -20.79 -2.36 -15.51
C TRP A 242 -20.33 -2.81 -16.91
N LYS A 243 -21.26 -3.27 -17.75
CA LYS A 243 -20.97 -3.69 -19.15
C LYS A 243 -20.43 -2.54 -20.00
N LYS A 244 -21.00 -1.34 -19.85
CA LYS A 244 -20.53 -0.13 -20.56
C LYS A 244 -19.11 0.27 -20.14
N LYS A 245 -18.81 0.18 -18.84
CA LYS A 245 -17.49 0.55 -18.29
C LYS A 245 -16.40 -0.50 -18.61
N HIS A 246 -16.74 -1.79 -18.54
CA HIS A 246 -15.77 -2.88 -18.59
C HIS A 246 -15.81 -3.62 -19.92
N MET A 247 -15.23 -3.00 -20.95
CA MET A 247 -15.02 -3.61 -22.27
C MET A 247 -13.78 -4.51 -22.25
N PHE A 248 -14.01 -5.80 -22.11
CA PHE A 248 -12.97 -6.82 -21.91
C PHE A 248 -12.50 -7.52 -23.19
N TYR A 249 -12.73 -6.91 -24.33
CA TYR A 249 -12.33 -7.44 -25.63
C TYR A 249 -11.63 -6.35 -26.44
N TYR A 250 -10.76 -6.78 -27.34
CA TYR A 250 -10.12 -5.94 -28.32
C TYR A 250 -10.15 -6.64 -29.66
N ASN A 251 -10.31 -5.86 -30.72
CA ASN A 251 -10.21 -6.35 -32.09
C ASN A 251 -9.76 -5.20 -32.99
N GLY A 252 -9.51 -5.51 -34.26
CA GLY A 252 -9.20 -4.54 -35.29
C GLY A 252 -7.72 -4.46 -35.62
N TYR A 253 -7.45 -3.99 -36.83
CA TYR A 253 -6.11 -3.80 -37.35
C TYR A 253 -5.31 -2.77 -36.54
N ALA A 254 -5.95 -1.66 -36.15
CA ALA A 254 -5.31 -0.60 -35.39
C ALA A 254 -4.70 -1.09 -34.06
N VAL A 255 -5.46 -1.88 -33.30
CA VAL A 255 -4.98 -2.44 -32.02
C VAL A 255 -3.83 -3.41 -32.24
N ARG A 256 -3.89 -4.26 -33.28
CA ARG A 256 -2.81 -5.19 -33.63
C ARG A 256 -1.53 -4.45 -34.03
N LYS A 257 -1.65 -3.39 -34.84
CA LYS A 257 -0.54 -2.52 -35.21
C LYS A 257 0.07 -1.86 -33.96
N PHE A 258 -0.75 -1.34 -33.06
CA PHE A 258 -0.31 -0.79 -31.78
C PHE A 258 0.45 -1.83 -30.94
N GLN A 259 -0.07 -3.05 -30.81
CA GLN A 259 0.60 -4.12 -30.06
C GLN A 259 1.98 -4.46 -30.65
N ASN A 260 2.12 -4.49 -31.96
CA ASN A 260 3.41 -4.76 -32.62
C ASN A 260 4.41 -3.65 -32.33
N LEU A 261 4.02 -2.37 -32.52
CA LEU A 261 4.87 -1.22 -32.20
C LEU A 261 5.22 -1.16 -30.71
N TYR A 262 4.28 -1.54 -29.85
CA TYR A 262 4.52 -1.62 -28.41
C TYR A 262 5.56 -2.70 -28.07
N ARG A 263 5.44 -3.90 -28.63
CA ARG A 263 6.45 -4.98 -28.45
C ARG A 263 7.81 -4.56 -28.98
N GLU A 264 7.86 -3.91 -30.14
CA GLU A 264 9.09 -3.39 -30.72
C GLU A 264 9.73 -2.34 -29.80
N LYS A 265 8.94 -1.40 -29.27
CA LYS A 265 9.39 -0.41 -28.28
C LYS A 265 9.96 -1.08 -27.03
N MET A 266 9.27 -2.08 -26.47
CA MET A 266 9.74 -2.82 -25.29
C MET A 266 11.03 -3.59 -25.58
N TRP A 267 11.14 -4.21 -26.76
CA TRP A 267 12.37 -4.88 -27.20
C TRP A 267 13.53 -3.88 -27.37
N ASN A 268 13.27 -2.73 -27.98
CA ASN A 268 14.24 -1.65 -28.14
C ASN A 268 14.74 -1.13 -26.78
N GLN A 269 13.85 -0.98 -25.80
CA GLN A 269 14.22 -0.59 -24.42
C GLN A 269 15.09 -1.64 -23.75
N ARG A 270 14.67 -2.92 -23.78
CA ARG A 270 15.43 -4.04 -23.21
C ARG A 270 16.82 -4.15 -23.83
N ARG A 271 16.90 -4.08 -25.17
CA ARG A 271 18.18 -4.13 -25.90
C ARG A 271 19.09 -2.95 -25.54
N LYS A 272 18.55 -1.73 -25.43
CA LYS A 272 19.33 -0.55 -24.99
C LYS A 272 19.85 -0.71 -23.55
N MET A 273 19.02 -1.23 -22.64
CA MET A 273 19.41 -1.53 -21.25
C MET A 273 20.55 -2.55 -21.19
N LEU A 274 20.40 -3.69 -21.87
CA LEU A 274 21.45 -4.72 -21.94
C LEU A 274 22.75 -4.20 -22.53
N ASN A 275 22.67 -3.35 -23.57
CA ASN A 275 23.85 -2.71 -24.13
C ASN A 275 24.52 -1.74 -23.15
N ARG A 276 23.74 -0.99 -22.35
CA ARG A 276 24.28 -0.12 -21.30
C ARG A 276 25.00 -0.96 -20.25
N GLU A 277 24.36 -1.99 -19.70
CA GLU A 277 24.95 -2.90 -18.69
C GLU A 277 26.23 -3.58 -19.22
N LYS A 278 26.21 -4.03 -20.47
CA LYS A 278 27.39 -4.58 -21.14
C LYS A 278 28.51 -3.55 -21.24
N ASN A 279 28.19 -2.33 -21.66
CA ASN A 279 29.19 -1.28 -21.80
C ASN A 279 29.72 -0.80 -20.44
N THR A 280 28.89 -0.76 -19.38
CA THR A 280 29.35 -0.45 -18.03
C THR A 280 30.27 -1.54 -17.51
N ALA A 281 29.95 -2.82 -17.71
CA ALA A 281 30.84 -3.93 -17.34
C ALA A 281 32.19 -3.86 -18.07
N ILE A 282 32.19 -3.58 -19.38
CA ILE A 282 33.41 -3.35 -20.16
C ILE A 282 34.22 -2.18 -19.59
N ALA A 283 33.57 -1.07 -19.26
CA ALA A 283 34.23 0.11 -18.72
C ALA A 283 34.85 -0.16 -17.35
N LEU A 284 34.17 -0.92 -16.49
CA LEU A 284 34.69 -1.33 -15.18
C LEU A 284 35.95 -2.19 -15.30
N ILE A 285 35.93 -3.21 -16.18
CA ILE A 285 37.11 -4.06 -16.41
C ILE A 285 38.28 -3.24 -16.98
N LYS A 286 38.00 -2.26 -17.84
CA LYS A 286 39.04 -1.35 -18.36
C LYS A 286 39.64 -0.44 -17.29
N LYS A 287 38.79 0.14 -16.44
CA LYS A 287 39.22 1.09 -15.41
C LYS A 287 39.93 0.38 -14.25
N PHE A 288 39.49 -0.82 -13.92
CA PHE A 288 40.00 -1.63 -12.81
C PHE A 288 40.39 -3.02 -13.32
N PRO A 289 41.63 -3.20 -13.80
CA PRO A 289 42.10 -4.49 -14.30
C PRO A 289 42.14 -5.60 -13.22
N SER A 290 42.28 -5.24 -11.94
CA SER A 290 42.25 -6.16 -10.79
C SER A 290 40.84 -6.44 -10.24
N LEU A 291 39.79 -6.01 -10.96
CA LEU A 291 38.40 -6.18 -10.53
C LEU A 291 38.03 -7.65 -10.35
N ASN A 292 37.39 -7.97 -9.24
CA ASN A 292 36.85 -9.32 -9.00
C ASN A 292 35.70 -9.62 -9.99
N ILE A 293 35.92 -10.60 -10.86
CA ILE A 293 35.02 -11.00 -11.93
C ILE A 293 33.73 -11.61 -11.37
N GLU A 294 33.79 -12.33 -10.26
CA GLU A 294 32.63 -12.95 -9.62
C GLU A 294 31.67 -11.90 -9.06
N ALA A 295 32.22 -10.86 -8.41
CA ALA A 295 31.45 -9.72 -7.95
C ALA A 295 30.75 -9.01 -9.11
N LEU A 296 31.42 -8.88 -10.25
CA LEU A 296 30.84 -8.26 -11.46
C LEU A 296 29.70 -9.11 -12.06
N LYS A 297 29.85 -10.45 -12.09
CA LYS A 297 28.78 -11.38 -12.52
C LYS A 297 27.55 -11.28 -11.61
N LYS A 298 27.76 -11.17 -10.30
CA LYS A 298 26.67 -10.99 -9.32
C LYS A 298 25.92 -9.67 -9.52
N GLN A 299 26.65 -8.59 -9.83
CA GLN A 299 26.05 -7.27 -10.05
C GLN A 299 25.30 -7.17 -11.39
N TYR A 300 25.79 -7.82 -12.45
CA TYR A 300 25.20 -7.78 -13.80
C TYR A 300 24.84 -9.18 -14.31
N PRO A 301 23.80 -9.84 -13.75
CA PRO A 301 23.45 -11.21 -14.11
C PRO A 301 22.92 -11.36 -15.54
N SER A 302 22.42 -10.27 -16.13
CA SER A 302 21.89 -10.19 -17.51
C SER A 302 22.98 -10.24 -18.59
N VAL A 303 24.24 -9.98 -18.21
CA VAL A 303 25.36 -9.82 -19.13
C VAL A 303 26.33 -10.99 -18.96
N ASN A 304 26.63 -11.69 -20.07
CA ASN A 304 27.65 -12.73 -20.05
C ASN A 304 29.05 -12.10 -20.00
N VAL A 305 29.64 -12.04 -18.80
CA VAL A 305 30.95 -11.43 -18.52
C VAL A 305 32.09 -12.22 -19.18
N ASP A 306 32.00 -13.55 -19.24
CA ASP A 306 33.04 -14.39 -19.86
C ASP A 306 33.18 -14.09 -21.35
N ARG A 307 32.03 -13.91 -22.04
CA ARG A 307 31.99 -13.46 -23.44
C ARG A 307 32.58 -12.06 -23.62
N ILE A 308 32.47 -11.18 -22.60
CA ILE A 308 33.09 -9.85 -22.62
C ILE A 308 34.61 -9.97 -22.51
N LEU A 309 35.12 -10.75 -21.57
CA LEU A 309 36.56 -10.97 -21.36
C LEU A 309 37.22 -11.57 -22.61
N ALA A 310 36.55 -12.52 -23.27
CA ALA A 310 37.00 -13.10 -24.53
C ALA A 310 36.95 -12.11 -25.72
N SER A 311 36.16 -11.04 -25.61
CA SER A 311 35.93 -10.13 -26.74
C SER A 311 37.17 -9.31 -27.10
N ASN A 312 37.26 -8.91 -28.38
CA ASN A 312 38.34 -8.06 -28.87
C ASN A 312 38.38 -6.68 -28.21
N LYS A 313 37.28 -6.24 -27.56
CA LYS A 313 37.19 -4.94 -26.87
C LYS A 313 38.11 -4.83 -25.65
N LEU A 314 38.56 -5.96 -25.11
CA LEU A 314 39.50 -6.05 -23.98
C LEU A 314 40.82 -6.70 -24.38
N LYS A 315 41.13 -6.78 -25.69
CA LYS A 315 42.37 -7.40 -26.20
C LYS A 315 43.62 -6.71 -25.61
N SER A 316 43.63 -5.39 -25.51
CA SER A 316 44.78 -4.62 -24.98
C SER A 316 45.11 -4.98 -23.53
N LEU A 317 44.10 -5.17 -22.67
CA LEU A 317 44.32 -5.57 -21.27
C LEU A 317 44.90 -6.97 -21.16
N ARG A 318 44.42 -7.92 -21.99
CA ARG A 318 44.94 -9.29 -22.04
C ARG A 318 46.39 -9.36 -22.53
N LEU A 319 46.78 -8.45 -23.41
CA LEU A 319 48.17 -8.34 -23.87
C LEU A 319 49.05 -7.73 -22.79
N ALA A 320 48.59 -6.68 -22.11
CA ALA A 320 49.32 -6.03 -21.01
C ALA A 320 49.54 -6.94 -19.78
N SER A 321 48.65 -7.90 -19.54
CA SER A 321 48.82 -8.90 -18.48
C SER A 321 49.77 -10.05 -18.85
N ARG A 322 50.04 -10.26 -20.15
CA ARG A 322 50.96 -11.30 -20.65
C ARG A 322 52.41 -10.83 -20.78
N SER A 323 52.63 -9.52 -20.80
CA SER A 323 53.95 -8.89 -20.94
C SER A 323 54.60 -8.52 -19.61
N ARG A 324 54.01 -8.93 -18.47
CA ARG A 324 54.57 -8.81 -17.12
C ARG A 324 54.87 -10.21 -16.61
#